data_AF-A0A494SXB7-F1
#
_entry.id   AF-A0A494SXB7-F1
#
_cell.length_a   1.000
_cell.length_b   1.000
_cell.length_c   1.000
_cell.angle_alpha   90.00
_cell.angle_beta   90.00
_cell.angle_gamma   90.00
#
_symmetry.space_group_name_H-M   'P 1'
#
loop_
_entity.id
_entity.type
_entity.pdbx_description
1 polymer ?
#
loop_
_entity_poly.entity_id
_entity_poly.type
_entity_poly.pdbx_seq_one_letter_code
_entity_poly.pdbx_strand_id
1 'polypeptide(L)'
;MRGYRIELDDIRTVLEQHPAVSRAVVIATDHPGNTHGGGTGKYLAAYHTGDDVTDAELRAYLTDRLPDYMVPTVFIPITDIPTTPTANSTTAPSPHPT
;
A
#
# COMPACT_ATOMS: atom_id res chain seq x y z
N MET A 1 4.01 5.18 15.42
CA MET A 1 2.78 5.90 15.01
C MET A 1 2.13 6.51 16.23
N ARG A 2 2.05 7.84 16.32
CA ARG A 2 1.59 8.59 17.51
C ARG A 2 0.09 8.86 17.41
N GLY A 3 -0.79 7.94 17.82
CA GLY A 3 -2.22 8.21 18.03
C GLY A 3 -3.09 8.62 16.82
N TYR A 4 -2.52 8.83 15.63
CA TYR A 4 -3.27 9.11 14.40
C TYR A 4 -3.75 7.80 13.77
N ARG A 5 -5.03 7.76 13.39
CA ARG A 5 -5.58 6.69 12.55
C ARG A 5 -5.11 6.93 11.12
N ILE A 6 -4.20 6.09 10.63
CA ILE A 6 -3.68 6.18 9.27
C ILE A 6 -4.55 5.30 8.39
N GLU A 7 -5.26 5.90 7.45
CA GLU A 7 -6.00 5.18 6.42
C GLU A 7 -5.05 4.85 5.27
N LEU A 8 -4.59 3.60 5.21
CA LEU A 8 -3.63 3.14 4.20
C LEU A 8 -4.20 3.23 2.77
N ASP A 9 -5.51 3.09 2.64
CA ASP A 9 -6.21 3.16 1.35
C ASP A 9 -6.22 4.57 0.76
N ASP A 10 -6.21 5.62 1.60
CA ASP A 10 -6.06 7.01 1.13
C ASP A 10 -4.68 7.23 0.49
N ILE A 11 -3.62 6.73 1.16
CA ILE A 11 -2.24 6.84 0.66
C ILE A 11 -2.11 6.09 -0.67
N ARG A 12 -2.66 4.87 -0.73
CA ARG A 12 -2.71 4.06 -1.94
C ARG A 12 -3.46 4.79 -3.06
N THR A 13 -4.63 5.33 -2.78
CA THR A 13 -5.47 6.02 -3.77
C THR A 13 -4.75 7.22 -4.35
N VAL A 14 -4.06 8.01 -3.53
CA VAL A 14 -3.26 9.14 -4.02
C VAL A 14 -2.07 8.64 -4.85
N LEU A 15 -1.37 7.59 -4.42
CA LEU A 15 -0.29 7.00 -5.24
C LEU A 15 -0.78 6.55 -6.61
N GLU A 16 -1.93 5.88 -6.70
CA GLU A 16 -2.53 5.42 -7.97
C GLU A 16 -3.06 6.56 -8.85
N GLN A 17 -3.09 7.81 -8.37
CA GLN A 17 -3.37 9.00 -9.18
C GLN A 17 -2.11 9.61 -9.81
N HIS A 18 -0.91 9.17 -9.39
CA HIS A 18 0.33 9.61 -10.02
C HIS A 18 0.43 8.98 -11.44
N PRO A 19 0.73 9.76 -12.50
CA PRO A 19 0.71 9.25 -13.88
C PRO A 19 1.61 8.04 -14.14
N ALA A 20 2.74 7.95 -13.43
CA ALA A 20 3.70 6.84 -13.56
C ALA A 20 3.36 5.62 -12.69
N VAL A 21 2.34 5.68 -11.84
CA VAL A 21 1.96 4.57 -10.94
C VAL A 21 0.71 3.88 -11.48
N SER A 22 0.80 2.60 -11.77
CA SER A 22 -0.35 1.79 -12.23
C SER A 22 -1.13 1.17 -11.08
N ARG A 23 -0.43 0.67 -10.06
CA ARG A 23 -1.03 0.11 -8.83
C ARG A 23 -0.12 0.34 -7.65
N ALA A 24 -0.71 0.44 -6.46
CA ALA A 24 0.04 0.56 -5.22
C ALA A 24 -0.54 -0.29 -4.08
N VAL A 25 0.31 -0.69 -3.14
CA VAL A 25 -0.06 -1.27 -1.85
C VAL A 25 0.75 -0.58 -0.77
N VAL A 26 0.08 -0.11 0.29
CA VAL A 26 0.73 0.54 1.42
C VAL A 26 0.52 -0.31 2.66
N ILE A 27 1.60 -0.59 3.39
CA ILE A 27 1.57 -1.35 4.64
C ILE A 27 2.26 -0.60 5.77
N ALA A 28 1.80 -0.84 7.00
CA ALA A 28 2.51 -0.47 8.21
C ALA A 28 3.34 -1.67 8.68
N THR A 29 4.66 -1.54 8.71
CA THR A 29 5.57 -2.62 9.10
C THR A 29 6.65 -2.16 10.08
N ASP A 30 7.34 -3.12 10.69
CA ASP A 30 8.36 -2.90 11.73
C ASP A 30 9.75 -2.85 11.08
N HIS A 31 10.60 -1.89 11.45
CA HIS A 31 11.91 -1.68 10.83
C HIS A 31 12.87 -2.84 11.13
N PRO A 32 13.48 -3.55 10.16
CA PRO A 32 14.21 -4.80 10.42
C PRO A 32 15.38 -4.71 11.42
N GLY A 33 15.89 -3.51 11.71
CA GLY A 33 16.92 -3.24 12.73
C GLY A 33 16.44 -3.17 14.19
N ASN A 34 15.18 -3.47 14.48
CA ASN A 34 14.56 -3.34 15.81
C ASN A 34 14.59 -4.63 16.66
N THR A 35 15.50 -5.56 16.35
CA THR A 35 15.72 -6.81 17.12
C THR A 35 16.51 -6.60 18.43
N HIS A 36 17.11 -5.42 18.64
CA HIS A 36 17.89 -5.11 19.84
C HIS A 36 17.31 -3.88 20.57
N GLY A 37 16.37 -4.14 21.49
CA GLY A 37 15.86 -3.24 22.54
C GLY A 37 15.96 -1.73 22.31
N GLY A 38 14.86 -1.09 21.87
CA GLY A 38 14.68 0.36 22.10
C GLY A 38 13.85 1.14 21.07
N GLY A 39 13.55 0.59 19.89
CA GLY A 39 12.83 1.33 18.84
C GLY A 39 11.58 0.62 18.32
N THR A 40 10.43 0.86 18.96
CA THR A 40 9.10 0.36 18.54
C THR A 40 8.49 1.19 17.39
N GLY A 41 9.30 1.49 16.37
CA GLY A 41 8.88 2.34 15.26
C GLY A 41 8.23 1.55 14.13
N LYS A 42 6.89 1.49 14.10
CA LYS A 42 6.19 1.16 12.84
C LYS A 42 6.42 2.28 11.83
N TYR A 43 6.72 1.89 10.59
CA TYR A 43 6.88 2.79 9.45
C TYR A 43 5.96 2.35 8.30
N LEU A 44 5.77 3.24 7.34
CA LEU A 44 4.95 2.99 6.15
C LEU A 44 5.86 2.60 4.98
N ALA A 45 5.53 1.49 4.32
CA ALA A 45 6.17 1.04 3.10
C ALA A 45 5.13 1.04 1.97
N ALA A 46 5.49 1.63 0.83
CA ALA A 46 4.67 1.62 -0.38
C ALA A 46 5.33 0.76 -1.45
N TYR A 47 4.60 -0.26 -1.90
CA TYR A 47 4.95 -1.06 -3.07
C TYR A 47 4.18 -0.53 -4.26
N HIS A 48 4.82 -0.38 -5.42
CA HIS A 48 4.15 0.13 -6.60
C HIS A 48 4.62 -0.57 -7.88
N THR A 49 3.74 -0.57 -8.88
CA THR A 49 4.04 -0.94 -10.27
C THR A 49 3.81 0.27 -11.18
N GLY A 50 4.41 0.27 -12.37
CA GLY A 50 4.20 1.31 -13.37
C GLY A 50 5.48 1.66 -14.13
N ASP A 51 5.53 2.91 -14.59
CA ASP A 51 6.68 3.46 -15.32
C ASP A 51 7.82 3.85 -14.35
N ASP A 52 8.96 4.22 -14.91
CA ASP A 52 10.12 4.65 -14.14
C ASP A 52 9.81 5.98 -13.42
N VAL A 53 9.89 5.95 -12.08
CA VAL A 53 9.63 7.10 -11.20
C VAL A 53 10.50 6.97 -9.96
N THR A 54 11.03 8.09 -9.49
CA THR A 54 11.91 8.09 -8.31
C THR A 54 11.12 8.17 -7.00
N ASP A 55 11.67 7.62 -5.92
CA ASP A 55 11.15 7.76 -4.56
C ASP A 55 10.93 9.23 -4.15
N ALA A 56 11.78 10.14 -4.64
CA ALA A 56 11.69 11.56 -4.33
C ALA A 56 10.46 12.20 -5.00
N GLU A 57 10.16 11.83 -6.24
CA GLU A 57 8.97 12.30 -6.96
C GLU A 57 7.68 11.78 -6.30
N LEU A 58 7.61 10.49 -5.96
CA LEU A 58 6.46 9.91 -5.26
C LEU A 58 6.25 10.56 -3.88
N ARG A 59 7.34 10.78 -3.14
CA ARG A 59 7.29 11.48 -1.85
C ARG A 59 6.76 12.89 -2.00
N ALA A 60 7.30 13.67 -2.95
CA ALA A 60 6.87 15.04 -3.20
C ALA A 60 5.39 15.11 -3.61
N TYR A 61 4.95 14.19 -4.46
CA TYR A 61 3.56 14.09 -4.89
C TYR A 61 2.60 13.84 -3.72
N LEU A 62 2.98 12.96 -2.78
CA LEU A 62 2.19 12.67 -1.60
C LEU A 62 2.20 13.81 -0.58
N THR A 63 3.35 14.44 -0.31
CA THR A 63 3.46 15.56 0.64
C THR A 63 2.60 16.77 0.21
N ASP A 64 2.40 16.96 -1.09
CA ASP A 64 1.54 18.02 -1.62
C ASP A 64 0.03 17.75 -1.40
N ARG A 65 -0.35 16.51 -1.09
CA ARG A 65 -1.76 16.06 -1.01
C ARG A 65 -2.16 15.49 0.35
N LEU A 66 -1.19 15.02 1.12
CA LEU A 66 -1.39 14.32 2.38
C LEU A 66 -0.49 14.92 3.46
N PRO A 67 -0.89 14.87 4.75
CA PRO A 67 -0.02 15.22 5.85
C PRO A 67 1.27 14.38 5.88
N ASP A 68 2.39 14.98 6.31
CA ASP A 68 3.71 14.34 6.33
C ASP A 68 3.74 12.96 7.01
N TYR A 69 2.92 12.75 8.04
CA TYR A 69 2.88 11.48 8.78
C TYR A 69 2.20 10.33 8.02
N MET A 70 1.49 10.61 6.92
CA MET A 70 0.89 9.61 6.01
C MET A 70 1.81 9.28 4.84
N VAL A 71 2.94 9.98 4.70
CA VAL A 71 3.88 9.77 3.59
C VAL A 71 4.77 8.55 3.90
N PRO A 72 4.82 7.54 3.01
CA PRO A 72 5.67 6.37 3.18
C PRO A 72 7.14 6.72 3.35
N THR A 73 7.80 5.98 4.23
CA THR A 73 9.24 6.13 4.47
C THR A 73 10.05 5.51 3.34
N VAL A 74 9.54 4.41 2.76
CA VAL A 74 10.18 3.69 1.66
C VAL A 74 9.20 3.44 0.53
N PHE A 75 9.69 3.54 -0.70
CA PHE A 75 8.99 3.19 -1.92
C PHE A 75 9.74 2.03 -2.58
N ILE A 76 9.01 1.02 -3.03
CA ILE A 76 9.59 -0.24 -3.51
C ILE A 76 8.92 -0.56 -4.85
N PRO A 77 9.60 -0.35 -5.99
CA PRO A 77 9.08 -0.79 -7.27
C PRO A 77 9.08 -2.32 -7.31
N ILE A 78 7.96 -2.90 -7.73
CA ILE A 78 7.81 -4.34 -7.94
C ILE A 78 7.21 -4.62 -9.32
N THR A 79 7.41 -5.84 -9.83
CA THR A 79 6.95 -6.20 -11.18
C THR A 79 5.44 -6.44 -11.24
N ASP A 80 4.86 -6.96 -10.17
CA ASP A 80 3.42 -7.23 -10.08
C ASP A 80 2.94 -7.20 -8.63
N ILE A 81 1.71 -6.75 -8.42
CA ILE A 81 1.01 -6.84 -7.13
C ILE A 81 0.07 -8.04 -7.20
N PRO A 82 0.27 -9.07 -6.35
CA PRO A 82 -0.54 -10.27 -6.40
C PRO A 82 -2.01 -9.91 -6.14
N THR A 83 -2.85 -10.11 -7.16
CA THR A 83 -4.29 -10.01 -6.99
C THR A 83 -4.78 -11.28 -6.29
N THR A 84 -5.47 -11.12 -5.16
CA THR A 84 -6.21 -12.25 -4.61
C THR A 84 -7.31 -12.60 -5.62
N PRO A 85 -7.41 -13.85 -6.12
CA PRO A 85 -8.50 -14.20 -7.00
C PRO A 85 -9.80 -13.99 -6.23
N THR A 86 -10.63 -13.05 -6.70
CA THR A 86 -11.95 -12.79 -6.14
C THR A 86 -12.75 -14.08 -6.22
N ALA A 87 -12.93 -14.77 -5.09
CA ALA A 87 -13.80 -15.92 -5.00
C ALA A 87 -15.24 -15.45 -5.22
N ASN A 88 -15.73 -15.53 -6.45
CA ASN A 88 -17.16 -15.56 -6.70
C ASN A 88 -17.69 -16.90 -6.18
N SER A 89 -18.13 -16.92 -4.94
CA SER A 89 -18.94 -18.00 -4.37
C SER A 89 -20.37 -17.90 -4.94
N THR A 90 -20.59 -18.30 -6.19
CA THR A 90 -21.94 -18.61 -6.66
C THR A 90 -22.23 -20.08 -6.34
N THR A 91 -22.85 -20.33 -5.19
CA THR A 91 -23.50 -21.60 -4.89
C THR A 91 -24.91 -21.58 -5.46
N ALA A 92 -25.12 -22.20 -6.63
CA ALA A 92 -26.37 -22.89 -7.01
C ALA A 92 -26.15 -23.64 -8.34
N PRO A 93 -26.43 -24.95 -8.38
CA PRO A 93 -27.73 -25.33 -8.94
C PRO A 93 -28.57 -26.20 -7.99
N SER A 94 -29.86 -25.89 -7.95
CA SER A 94 -30.91 -26.63 -7.25
C SER A 94 -31.13 -28.01 -7.87
N PRO A 95 -31.09 -29.13 -7.13
CA PRO A 95 -31.54 -30.42 -7.66
C PRO A 95 -33.07 -30.52 -7.53
N HIS A 96 -33.79 -30.47 -8.65
CA HIS A 96 -35.13 -31.05 -8.71
C HIS A 96 -35.01 -32.50 -9.20
N PRO A 97 -35.38 -33.51 -8.39
CA PRO A 97 -35.56 -34.86 -8.89
C PRO A 97 -36.93 -35.02 -9.57
N THR A 98 -36.96 -35.78 -10.67
CA THR A 98 -38.19 -36.33 -11.29
C THR A 98 -38.47 -37.70 -10.71
#